data_AF-G8B8F4-F1
#
_entry.id   AF-G8B8F4-F1
#
_cell.length_a   1.000
_cell.length_b   1.000
_cell.length_c   1.000
_cell.angle_alpha   90.00
_cell.angle_beta   90.00
_cell.angle_gamma   90.00
#
_symmetry.space_group_name_H-M   'P 1'
#
loop_
_entity.id
_entity.type
_entity.pdbx_description
1 polymer ?
#
loop_
_entity_poly.entity_id
_entity_poly.type
_entity_poly.pdbx_seq_one_letter_code
_entity_poly.pdbx_strand_id
1 'polypeptide(L)'
;MDSALNTRSTQFVELINTLVINELEGYSGHYDECKFAGYTDATTDLLNFDDAQFKFEDPEGLEEEEIATFNDATLSRLKESLLSSSFQKALLSTIESVVDDENNMSMKKISLTLDYLMWIALKVDKTAKLTYYYCLEAVSNQLFSFSTDQVESLWTFVEARLPTIQTQLFENTFAERIAVLSLGNSLTDKYNTSITGSQTNSTLKDTPNDRFQSRVRLFMTQLLAIDDNTGLNKYFHIRNSVPPHIETKDVFLSDVLQIQKIFNNPLFYLKKNNTVELNKMTEKIYRVYGQLVEEESRFREKHPFPEQFLMVKPKSESEREYLRQKYTKRVYTPEPYLESSFQKGSKSNESQNADYKFLYHQLELSKVRVQYLLMIYILSVFYIEMTPNHKTEFIKTIGAPITTKHITEDSPGVSALRKLIDIKNELPTVLKNIDPSLPFLLLHLGIDEKIWWKWLLHGKDEQNKGFFVDKMLSPEVLSGQEDAFQKLYPFKNKRSFNTFVTPQVSKKMRTGRGLEQLKQTAQVDIDKAMEELEGVEGKLKEEPTDEWKDIKSSHSWKLLRRKRCN
;
A
#
# COMPACT_ATOMS: atom_id res chain seq x y z
N MET A 1 19.24 21.39 46.50
CA MET A 1 18.69 21.46 45.13
C MET A 1 17.68 20.35 44.91
N ASP A 2 18.08 19.08 45.01
CA ASP A 2 17.22 17.91 44.73
C ASP A 2 15.94 17.81 45.59
N SER A 3 15.99 18.20 46.87
CA SER A 3 14.82 18.16 47.77
C SER A 3 13.72 19.16 47.35
N ALA A 4 14.10 20.35 46.88
CA ALA A 4 13.16 21.39 46.43
C ALA A 4 12.52 21.01 45.08
N LEU A 5 13.31 20.46 44.16
CA LEU A 5 12.83 19.97 42.87
C LEU A 5 11.86 18.78 43.06
N ASN A 6 12.18 17.85 43.96
CA ASN A 6 11.30 16.73 44.30
C ASN A 6 9.98 17.19 44.91
N THR A 7 10.01 18.16 45.83
CA THR A 7 8.80 18.73 46.44
C THR A 7 7.90 19.36 45.37
N ARG A 8 8.49 20.16 44.48
CA ARG A 8 7.75 20.76 43.35
C ARG A 8 7.21 19.71 42.39
N SER A 9 7.98 18.66 42.09
CA SER A 9 7.51 17.55 41.24
C SER A 9 6.29 16.86 41.84
N THR A 10 6.29 16.58 43.15
CA THR A 10 5.13 15.98 43.83
C THR A 10 3.90 16.88 43.76
N GLN A 11 4.06 18.19 44.03
CA GLN A 11 2.96 19.16 43.91
C GLN A 11 2.40 19.22 42.49
N PHE A 12 3.28 19.15 41.48
CA PHE A 12 2.87 19.15 40.08
C PHE A 12 2.13 17.87 39.69
N VAL A 13 2.53 16.71 40.22
CA VAL A 13 1.80 15.44 40.05
C VAL A 13 0.41 15.50 40.68
N GLU A 14 0.28 16.06 41.89
CA GLU A 14 -1.01 16.24 42.56
C GLU A 14 -1.93 17.17 41.77
N LEU A 15 -1.39 18.27 41.23
CA LEU A 15 -2.11 19.18 40.36
C LEU A 15 -2.62 18.45 39.10
N ILE A 16 -1.75 17.72 38.39
CA ILE A 16 -2.12 16.94 37.19
C ILE A 16 -3.28 16.01 37.52
N ASN A 17 -3.16 15.22 38.58
CA ASN A 17 -4.18 14.25 38.96
C ASN A 17 -5.52 14.92 39.29
N THR A 18 -5.49 16.04 40.02
CA THR A 18 -6.70 16.79 40.38
C THR A 18 -7.40 17.34 39.15
N LEU A 19 -6.64 17.96 38.23
CA LEU A 19 -7.19 18.51 36.99
C LEU A 19 -7.80 17.42 36.11
N VAL A 20 -7.11 16.30 35.95
CA VAL A 20 -7.58 15.18 35.13
C VAL A 20 -8.84 14.55 35.72
N ILE A 21 -8.92 14.39 37.06
CA ILE A 21 -10.13 13.89 37.72
C ILE A 21 -11.31 14.83 37.49
N ASN A 22 -11.12 16.13 37.70
CA ASN A 22 -12.19 17.12 37.50
C ASN A 22 -12.69 17.14 36.04
N GLU A 23 -11.78 17.05 35.07
CA GLU A 23 -12.14 17.00 33.65
C GLU A 23 -12.89 15.71 33.29
N LEU A 24 -12.53 14.57 33.92
CA LEU A 24 -13.19 13.28 33.72
C LEU A 24 -14.62 13.24 34.26
N GLU A 25 -14.89 13.89 35.39
CA GLU A 25 -16.23 13.91 35.99
C GLU A 25 -17.28 14.55 35.05
N GLY A 26 -16.85 15.42 34.13
CA GLY A 26 -17.70 16.02 33.09
C GLY A 26 -17.68 15.31 31.73
N TYR A 27 -16.84 14.27 31.54
CA TYR A 27 -16.53 13.72 30.22
C TYR A 27 -17.22 12.39 29.91
N SER A 28 -18.15 12.40 28.95
CA SER A 28 -18.88 11.20 28.49
C SER A 28 -18.40 10.64 27.14
N GLY A 29 -17.49 11.34 26.46
CA GLY A 29 -16.99 10.94 25.13
C GLY A 29 -16.06 9.72 25.15
N HIS A 30 -15.66 9.30 23.96
CA HIS A 30 -14.65 8.25 23.78
C HIS A 30 -13.23 8.85 23.99
N TYR A 31 -12.22 8.04 24.31
CA TYR A 31 -10.91 8.56 24.75
C TYR A 31 -10.12 9.31 23.65
N ASP A 32 -10.40 9.04 22.38
CA ASP A 32 -9.81 9.72 21.21
C ASP A 32 -10.40 11.11 20.94
N GLU A 33 -11.59 11.39 21.50
CA GLU A 33 -12.24 12.70 21.46
C GLU A 33 -11.79 13.63 22.60
N CYS A 34 -11.04 13.12 23.59
CA CYS A 34 -10.68 13.84 24.82
C CYS A 34 -9.89 15.12 24.54
N LYS A 35 -10.49 16.29 24.81
CA LYS A 35 -9.82 17.60 24.77
C LYS A 35 -9.77 18.18 26.17
N PHE A 36 -8.60 18.60 26.61
CA PHE A 36 -8.40 19.25 27.89
C PHE A 36 -8.79 20.74 27.78
N ALA A 37 -9.82 21.14 28.53
CA ALA A 37 -10.29 22.53 28.60
C ALA A 37 -10.13 23.16 30.01
N GLY A 38 -9.85 22.35 31.05
CA GLY A 38 -9.64 22.77 32.43
C GLY A 38 -8.32 23.52 32.71
N TYR A 39 -8.07 24.63 32.02
CA TYR A 39 -6.88 25.46 32.19
C TYR A 39 -6.84 26.16 33.55
N THR A 40 -5.67 26.22 34.21
CA THR A 40 -5.52 26.90 35.51
C THR A 40 -4.23 27.74 35.59
N ASP A 41 -4.32 28.89 36.27
CA ASP A 41 -3.19 29.78 36.54
C ASP A 41 -2.15 29.14 37.50
N ALA A 42 -2.57 28.14 38.29
CA ALA A 42 -1.68 27.38 39.17
C ALA A 42 -0.55 26.67 38.40
N THR A 43 -0.76 26.33 37.12
CA THR A 43 0.25 25.74 36.25
C THR A 43 1.37 26.73 35.94
N THR A 44 1.04 27.99 35.65
CA THR A 44 2.04 29.05 35.41
C THR A 44 2.83 29.37 36.66
N ASP A 45 2.17 29.38 37.82
CA ASP A 45 2.83 29.70 39.10
C ASP A 45 3.87 28.64 39.51
N LEU A 46 3.59 27.36 39.28
CA LEU A 46 4.53 26.27 39.59
C LEU A 46 5.72 26.20 38.63
N LEU A 47 5.55 26.67 37.38
CA LEU A 47 6.61 26.76 36.37
C LEU A 47 7.50 27.99 36.54
N ASN A 48 7.07 28.97 37.34
CA ASN A 48 7.90 30.10 37.73
C ASN A 48 8.88 29.66 38.84
N PHE A 49 10.16 29.64 38.49
CA PHE A 49 11.24 29.48 39.46
C PHE A 49 11.62 30.86 39.97
N ASP A 50 11.99 30.95 41.24
CA ASP A 50 12.52 32.19 41.80
C ASP A 50 13.90 32.43 41.16
N ASP A 51 13.99 33.44 40.29
CA ASP A 51 15.19 33.78 39.52
C ASP A 51 16.44 33.93 40.41
N ALA A 52 16.26 34.31 41.68
CA ALA A 52 17.36 34.48 42.64
C ALA A 52 17.98 33.16 43.11
N GLN A 53 17.28 32.02 43.00
CA GLN A 53 17.73 30.74 43.55
C GLN A 53 18.58 29.91 42.56
N PHE A 54 18.57 30.28 41.27
CA PHE A 54 19.14 29.48 40.19
C PHE A 54 20.08 30.26 39.26
N LYS A 55 20.37 31.53 39.60
CA LYS A 55 21.38 32.33 38.91
C LYS A 55 22.77 31.93 39.36
N PHE A 56 23.64 31.67 38.39
CA PHE A 56 25.09 31.64 38.60
C PHE A 56 25.54 33.08 38.83
N GLU A 57 25.95 33.43 40.05
CA GLU A 57 26.52 34.74 40.37
C GLU A 57 28.02 34.73 40.02
N ASP A 58 28.41 35.63 39.12
CA ASP A 58 29.77 36.06 38.72
C ASP A 58 30.93 35.09 39.02
N PRO A 59 31.19 34.11 38.13
CA PRO A 59 32.52 33.54 38.02
C PRO A 59 33.48 34.62 37.51
N GLU A 60 34.59 34.86 38.21
CA GLU A 60 35.62 35.81 37.77
C GLU A 60 36.04 35.53 36.31
N GLY A 61 35.77 36.47 35.40
CA GLY A 61 36.31 36.47 34.03
C GLY A 61 35.37 36.06 32.89
N LEU A 62 34.06 35.94 33.10
CA LEU A 62 33.05 35.71 32.05
C LEU A 62 32.25 36.99 31.75
N GLU A 63 31.85 37.20 30.49
CA GLU A 63 31.05 38.36 30.09
C GLU A 63 29.58 38.21 30.55
N GLU A 64 28.91 39.32 30.89
CA GLU A 64 27.53 39.33 31.41
C GLU A 64 26.53 38.62 30.47
N GLU A 65 26.75 38.69 29.15
CA GLU A 65 25.93 38.01 28.13
C GLU A 65 26.09 36.47 28.18
N GLU A 66 27.29 35.97 28.48
CA GLU A 66 27.56 34.53 28.62
C GLU A 66 26.92 33.97 29.90
N ILE A 67 26.90 34.76 30.97
CA ILE A 67 26.24 34.41 32.23
C ILE A 67 24.72 34.39 32.06
N ALA A 68 24.14 35.37 31.36
CA ALA A 68 22.71 35.41 31.07
C ALA A 68 22.25 34.19 30.24
N THR A 69 22.97 33.89 29.16
CA THR A 69 22.66 32.74 28.28
C THR A 69 22.81 31.39 29.02
N PHE A 70 23.80 31.26 29.89
CA PHE A 70 23.98 30.07 30.72
C PHE A 70 22.84 29.88 31.74
N ASN A 71 22.41 30.97 32.40
CA ASN A 71 21.31 30.94 33.37
C ASN A 71 19.98 30.58 32.70
N ASP A 72 19.69 31.15 31.52
CA ASP A 72 18.49 30.82 30.74
C ASP A 72 18.49 29.34 30.30
N ALA A 73 19.62 28.83 29.82
CA ALA A 73 19.76 27.43 29.44
C ALA A 73 19.58 26.47 30.65
N THR A 74 20.08 26.86 31.82
CA THR A 74 19.94 26.08 33.06
C THR A 74 18.50 26.06 33.55
N LEU A 75 17.83 27.21 33.56
CA LEU A 75 16.41 27.33 33.91
C LEU A 75 15.52 26.51 32.96
N SER A 76 15.80 26.57 31.66
CA SER A 76 15.10 25.76 30.65
C SER A 76 15.23 24.26 30.91
N ARG A 77 16.43 23.77 31.27
CA ARG A 77 16.65 22.35 31.61
C ARG A 77 15.97 21.94 32.90
N LEU A 78 15.92 22.82 33.90
CA LEU A 78 15.22 22.56 35.16
C LEU A 78 13.71 22.43 34.93
N LYS A 79 13.13 23.32 34.12
CA LYS A 79 11.73 23.24 33.68
C LYS A 79 11.44 21.93 32.94
N GLU A 80 12.27 21.57 31.97
CA GLU A 80 12.14 20.32 31.22
C GLU A 80 12.21 19.09 32.14
N SER A 81 13.14 19.07 33.11
CA SER A 81 13.29 17.98 34.09
C SER A 81 12.08 17.87 35.02
N LEU A 82 11.58 19.01 35.52
CA LEU A 82 10.38 19.05 36.37
C LEU A 82 9.16 18.54 35.61
N LEU A 83 8.92 19.05 34.40
CA LEU A 83 7.80 18.64 33.56
C LEU A 83 7.90 17.15 33.21
N SER A 84 9.05 16.70 32.72
CA SER A 84 9.27 15.31 32.32
C SER A 84 9.07 14.34 33.49
N SER A 85 9.72 14.58 34.63
CA SER A 85 9.58 13.72 35.80
C SER A 85 8.14 13.69 36.35
N SER A 86 7.44 14.82 36.35
CA SER A 86 6.08 14.91 36.93
C SER A 86 5.04 14.26 36.00
N PHE A 87 5.09 14.54 34.70
CA PHE A 87 4.18 13.92 33.74
C PHE A 87 4.45 12.42 33.60
N GLN A 88 5.71 11.98 33.55
CA GLN A 88 6.03 10.54 33.53
C GLN A 88 5.51 9.83 34.79
N LYS A 89 5.69 10.41 35.99
CA LYS A 89 5.16 9.82 37.24
C LYS A 89 3.63 9.71 37.22
N ALA A 90 2.92 10.76 36.79
CA ALA A 90 1.45 10.76 36.73
C ALA A 90 0.91 9.76 35.69
N LEU A 91 1.56 9.67 34.53
CA LEU A 91 1.17 8.75 33.47
C LEU A 91 1.46 7.29 33.87
N LEU A 92 2.67 7.00 34.37
CA LEU A 92 3.06 5.64 34.74
C LEU A 92 2.24 5.10 35.92
N SER A 93 1.91 5.93 36.92
CA SER A 93 1.04 5.51 38.02
C SER A 93 -0.37 5.17 37.56
N THR A 94 -0.87 5.85 36.52
CA THR A 94 -2.16 5.51 35.90
C THR A 94 -2.07 4.18 35.14
N ILE A 95 -0.96 3.91 34.46
CA ILE A 95 -0.75 2.68 33.68
C ILE A 95 -0.74 1.42 34.55
N GLU A 96 -0.23 1.48 35.78
CA GLU A 96 -0.27 0.35 36.71
C GLU A 96 -1.69 -0.18 36.96
N SER A 97 -2.72 0.65 36.73
CA SER A 97 -4.13 0.29 36.89
C SER A 97 -4.86 -0.11 35.58
N VAL A 98 -4.17 -0.14 34.43
CA VAL A 98 -4.79 -0.40 33.10
C VAL A 98 -5.22 -1.86 32.92
N VAL A 99 -4.63 -2.81 33.64
CA VAL A 99 -4.90 -4.25 33.45
C VAL A 99 -6.32 -4.65 33.87
N ASP A 100 -6.95 -3.90 34.78
CA ASP A 100 -8.25 -4.21 35.40
C ASP A 100 -9.39 -3.24 35.01
N ASP A 101 -9.22 -2.45 33.94
CA ASP A 101 -10.11 -1.33 33.61
C ASP A 101 -11.18 -1.67 32.56
N GLU A 102 -12.36 -2.11 33.01
CA GLU A 102 -13.51 -2.44 32.13
C GLU A 102 -14.10 -1.24 31.36
N ASN A 103 -13.85 0.01 31.81
CA ASN A 103 -14.48 1.22 31.28
C ASN A 103 -13.53 2.14 30.49
N ASN A 104 -12.29 1.71 30.22
CA ASN A 104 -11.23 2.52 29.59
C ASN A 104 -10.97 3.85 30.34
N MET A 105 -11.27 3.93 31.64
CA MET A 105 -11.05 5.11 32.46
C MET A 105 -9.57 5.50 32.58
N SER A 106 -8.70 4.51 32.71
CA SER A 106 -7.24 4.67 32.72
C SER A 106 -6.74 5.18 31.38
N MET A 107 -7.32 4.71 30.26
CA MET A 107 -6.99 5.25 28.93
C MET A 107 -7.44 6.71 28.79
N LYS A 108 -8.64 7.06 29.24
CA LYS A 108 -9.12 8.45 29.26
C LYS A 108 -8.22 9.36 30.11
N LYS A 109 -7.78 8.90 31.29
CA LYS A 109 -6.82 9.62 32.15
C LYS A 109 -5.49 9.87 31.45
N ILE A 110 -4.94 8.84 30.80
CA ILE A 110 -3.71 8.94 30.02
C ILE A 110 -3.87 9.96 28.88
N SER A 111 -4.94 9.84 28.09
CA SER A 111 -5.24 10.76 26.99
C SER A 111 -5.39 12.22 27.44
N LEU A 112 -6.14 12.47 28.52
CA LEU A 112 -6.30 13.82 29.07
C LEU A 112 -4.99 14.39 29.62
N THR A 113 -4.16 13.57 30.27
CA THR A 113 -2.85 13.98 30.78
C THR A 113 -1.92 14.37 29.63
N LEU A 114 -1.93 13.62 28.52
CA LEU A 114 -1.16 13.94 27.32
C LEU A 114 -1.69 15.19 26.59
N ASP A 115 -3.01 15.35 26.50
CA ASP A 115 -3.63 16.54 25.89
C ASP A 115 -3.35 17.80 26.73
N TYR A 116 -3.32 17.67 28.06
CA TYR A 116 -2.88 18.73 28.97
C TYR A 116 -1.40 19.09 28.77
N LEU A 117 -0.50 18.10 28.67
CA LEU A 117 0.92 18.35 28.36
C LEU A 117 1.09 19.04 27.00
N MET A 118 0.32 18.64 25.99
CA MET A 118 0.32 19.29 24.69
C MET A 118 -0.18 20.75 24.81
N TRP A 119 -1.21 21.03 25.61
CA TRP A 119 -1.64 22.40 25.87
C TRP A 119 -0.54 23.25 26.50
N ILE A 120 0.18 22.74 27.52
CA ILE A 120 1.32 23.43 28.13
C ILE A 120 2.36 23.76 27.05
N ALA A 121 2.70 22.80 26.19
CA ALA A 121 3.67 22.97 25.11
C ALA A 121 3.26 24.02 24.07
N LEU A 122 1.96 24.20 23.85
CA LEU A 122 1.43 25.13 22.86
C LEU A 122 1.15 26.53 23.42
N LYS A 123 0.80 26.66 24.70
CA LYS A 123 0.26 27.90 25.28
C LYS A 123 1.06 28.47 26.44
N VAL A 124 1.84 27.65 27.14
CA VAL A 124 2.49 28.05 28.40
C VAL A 124 4.02 28.07 28.26
N ASP A 125 4.63 26.93 27.94
CA ASP A 125 6.09 26.81 27.89
C ASP A 125 6.53 25.86 26.77
N LYS A 126 7.33 26.39 25.82
CA LYS A 126 7.82 25.62 24.66
C LYS A 126 8.73 24.46 25.05
N THR A 127 9.35 24.49 26.23
CA THR A 127 10.21 23.38 26.71
C THR A 127 9.43 22.07 26.87
N ALA A 128 8.11 22.14 27.09
CA ALA A 128 7.24 20.97 27.20
C ALA A 128 7.06 20.21 25.86
N LYS A 129 7.46 20.78 24.72
CA LYS A 129 7.34 20.11 23.40
C LYS A 129 8.12 18.80 23.35
N LEU A 130 9.39 18.81 23.77
CA LEU A 130 10.21 17.59 23.81
C LEU A 130 9.70 16.62 24.88
N THR A 131 9.28 17.16 26.03
CA THR A 131 8.67 16.39 27.11
C THR A 131 7.45 15.60 26.64
N TYR A 132 6.61 16.16 25.78
CA TYR A 132 5.47 15.46 25.19
C TYR A 132 5.89 14.19 24.46
N TYR A 133 6.89 14.27 23.57
CA TYR A 133 7.35 13.09 22.82
C TYR A 133 7.99 12.04 23.72
N TYR A 134 8.80 12.44 24.71
CA TYR A 134 9.40 11.51 25.67
C TYR A 134 8.37 10.83 26.59
N CYS A 135 7.35 11.57 27.04
CA CYS A 135 6.24 10.99 27.80
C CYS A 135 5.43 10.03 26.93
N LEU A 136 5.13 10.41 25.69
CA LEU A 136 4.41 9.56 24.76
C LEU A 136 5.17 8.25 24.47
N GLU A 137 6.49 8.33 24.29
CA GLU A 137 7.36 7.16 24.13
C GLU A 137 7.33 6.25 25.36
N ALA A 138 7.52 6.81 26.56
CA ALA A 138 7.50 6.04 27.79
C ALA A 138 6.16 5.30 28.01
N VAL A 139 5.05 6.02 27.86
CA VAL A 139 3.69 5.45 28.01
C VAL A 139 3.42 4.41 26.94
N SER A 140 3.73 4.69 25.68
CA SER A 140 3.48 3.77 24.57
C SER A 140 4.28 2.48 24.74
N ASN A 141 5.55 2.58 25.15
CA ASN A 141 6.40 1.40 25.41
C ASN A 141 5.88 0.56 26.58
N GLN A 142 5.41 1.22 27.65
CA GLN A 142 4.82 0.51 28.79
C GLN A 142 3.51 -0.18 28.40
N LEU A 143 2.60 0.50 27.71
CA LEU A 143 1.35 -0.11 27.21
C LEU A 143 1.63 -1.28 26.25
N PHE A 144 2.60 -1.10 25.36
CA PHE A 144 2.99 -2.11 24.39
C PHE A 144 3.59 -3.33 25.08
N SER A 145 4.16 -3.20 26.29
CA SER A 145 4.64 -4.32 27.10
C SER A 145 3.51 -5.23 27.59
N PHE A 146 2.30 -4.70 27.76
CA PHE A 146 1.12 -5.50 28.10
C PHE A 146 0.51 -6.19 26.88
N SER A 147 0.17 -5.43 25.82
CA SER A 147 -0.34 -5.97 24.56
C SER A 147 -0.34 -4.94 23.43
N THR A 148 -0.41 -5.42 22.18
CA THR A 148 -0.59 -4.57 20.98
C THR A 148 -1.91 -3.80 21.02
N ASP A 149 -3.00 -4.40 21.51
CA ASP A 149 -4.33 -3.75 21.57
C ASP A 149 -4.35 -2.53 22.51
N GLN A 150 -3.62 -2.59 23.63
CA GLN A 150 -3.53 -1.50 24.60
C GLN A 150 -2.81 -0.28 24.02
N VAL A 151 -1.69 -0.50 23.33
CA VAL A 151 -0.97 0.61 22.67
C VAL A 151 -1.72 1.11 21.43
N GLU A 152 -2.42 0.25 20.69
CA GLU A 152 -3.28 0.67 19.56
C GLU A 152 -4.42 1.59 20.01
N SER A 153 -4.95 1.35 21.21
CA SER A 153 -5.98 2.20 21.82
C SER A 153 -5.44 3.61 22.04
N LEU A 154 -4.30 3.75 22.71
CA LEU A 154 -3.62 5.04 22.87
C LEU A 154 -3.28 5.69 21.52
N TRP A 155 -2.80 4.91 20.56
CA TRP A 155 -2.37 5.44 19.26
C TRP A 155 -3.51 6.07 18.46
N THR A 156 -4.74 5.60 18.66
CA THR A 156 -5.93 6.21 18.05
C THR A 156 -6.14 7.65 18.53
N PHE A 157 -5.86 7.92 19.81
CA PHE A 157 -5.84 9.29 20.34
C PHE A 157 -4.72 10.13 19.71
N VAL A 158 -3.51 9.56 19.54
CA VAL A 158 -2.37 10.26 18.91
C VAL A 158 -2.68 10.66 17.47
N GLU A 159 -3.24 9.75 16.68
CA GLU A 159 -3.66 10.01 15.30
C GLU A 159 -4.75 11.10 15.24
N ALA A 160 -5.68 11.13 16.19
CA ALA A 160 -6.70 12.18 16.29
C ALA A 160 -6.11 13.58 16.58
N ARG A 161 -4.86 13.67 17.04
CA ARG A 161 -4.12 14.92 17.28
C ARG A 161 -3.08 15.23 16.22
N LEU A 162 -2.92 14.37 15.20
CA LEU A 162 -1.98 14.59 14.11
C LEU A 162 -2.06 16.01 13.50
N PRO A 163 -3.24 16.59 13.17
CA PRO A 163 -3.28 17.93 12.59
C PRO A 163 -2.69 19.00 13.52
N THR A 164 -2.95 18.91 14.83
CA THR A 164 -2.39 19.82 15.83
C THR A 164 -0.89 19.63 15.96
N ILE A 165 -0.44 18.37 16.01
CA ILE A 165 0.98 18.03 16.10
C ILE A 165 1.73 18.58 14.88
N GLN A 166 1.22 18.33 13.68
CA GLN A 166 1.84 18.73 12.42
C GLN A 166 1.89 20.25 12.23
N THR A 167 0.88 20.99 12.71
CA THR A 167 0.76 22.43 12.43
C THR A 167 1.30 23.33 13.56
N GLN A 168 1.32 22.85 14.81
CA GLN A 168 1.59 23.71 15.97
C GLN A 168 2.66 23.13 16.91
N LEU A 169 2.76 21.80 17.04
CA LEU A 169 3.68 21.18 17.99
C LEU A 169 5.06 20.93 17.37
N PHE A 170 5.11 20.22 16.24
CA PHE A 170 6.33 19.79 15.55
C PHE A 170 6.90 20.91 14.68
N GLU A 171 8.10 21.38 15.02
CA GLU A 171 8.82 22.44 14.28
C GLU A 171 9.98 21.89 13.43
N ASN A 172 10.12 20.56 13.38
CA ASN A 172 11.18 19.85 12.66
C ASN A 172 12.61 20.23 13.13
N THR A 173 12.75 20.52 14.42
CA THR A 173 14.08 20.73 15.03
C THR A 173 14.85 19.41 15.12
N PHE A 174 16.18 19.47 15.28
CA PHE A 174 17.00 18.25 15.41
C PHE A 174 16.59 17.38 16.60
N ALA A 175 16.30 17.98 17.76
CA ALA A 175 15.89 17.26 18.96
C ALA A 175 14.50 16.60 18.78
N GLU A 176 13.54 17.32 18.19
CA GLU A 176 12.20 16.77 17.93
C GLU A 176 12.25 15.62 16.93
N ARG A 177 13.07 15.73 15.86
CA ARG A 177 13.28 14.62 14.91
C ARG A 177 13.80 13.37 15.62
N ILE A 178 14.79 13.51 16.50
CA ILE A 178 15.32 12.38 17.26
C ILE A 178 14.24 11.78 18.16
N ALA A 179 13.47 12.60 18.88
CA ALA A 179 12.43 12.11 19.78
C ALA A 179 11.31 11.37 19.02
N VAL A 180 10.84 11.92 17.89
CA VAL A 180 9.83 11.30 17.02
C VAL A 180 10.34 10.00 16.40
N LEU A 181 11.60 9.96 15.95
CA LEU A 181 12.23 8.73 15.46
C LEU A 181 12.42 7.67 16.55
N SER A 182 12.80 8.08 17.77
CA SER A 182 12.94 7.18 18.91
C SER A 182 11.60 6.53 19.26
N LEU A 183 10.54 7.35 19.35
CA LEU A 183 9.16 6.88 19.51
C LEU A 183 8.76 5.91 18.39
N GLY A 184 9.02 6.26 17.13
CA GLY A 184 8.65 5.43 15.99
C GLY A 184 9.37 4.08 16.02
N ASN A 185 10.69 4.09 16.19
CA ASN A 185 11.52 2.90 16.20
C ASN A 185 11.19 2.00 17.41
N SER A 186 11.00 2.56 18.61
CA SER A 186 10.65 1.75 19.80
C SER A 186 9.35 0.97 19.61
N LEU A 187 8.37 1.54 18.89
CA LEU A 187 7.10 0.89 18.58
C LEU A 187 7.19 -0.05 17.37
N THR A 188 7.97 0.28 16.33
CA THR A 188 8.04 -0.55 15.12
C THR A 188 9.04 -1.70 15.21
N ASP A 189 10.06 -1.57 16.04
CA ASP A 189 11.23 -2.45 16.02
C ASP A 189 11.28 -3.46 17.16
N LYS A 190 10.34 -3.40 18.11
CA LYS A 190 10.29 -4.28 19.29
C LYS A 190 10.45 -5.78 18.98
N TYR A 191 9.86 -6.25 17.88
CA TYR A 191 9.94 -7.64 17.42
C TYR A 191 10.82 -7.82 16.18
N ASN A 192 11.49 -6.76 15.73
CA ASN A 192 12.32 -6.77 14.53
C ASN A 192 13.76 -7.18 14.88
N THR A 193 14.02 -8.50 14.86
CA THR A 193 15.34 -9.04 15.20
C THR A 193 16.41 -8.78 14.12
N SER A 194 16.03 -8.25 12.95
CA SER A 194 16.99 -7.92 11.88
C SER A 194 17.98 -6.82 12.28
N ILE A 195 17.60 -5.95 13.22
CA ILE A 195 18.41 -4.81 13.69
C ILE A 195 19.65 -5.28 14.45
N THR A 196 19.59 -6.44 15.11
CA THR A 196 20.74 -7.03 15.82
C THR A 196 21.65 -7.84 14.90
N GLY A 197 21.40 -7.83 13.57
CA GLY A 197 22.13 -8.62 12.58
C GLY A 197 21.74 -10.10 12.56
N SER A 198 20.78 -10.51 13.40
CA SER A 198 20.24 -11.88 13.42
C SER A 198 19.24 -12.09 12.27
N GLN A 199 19.05 -13.35 11.87
CA GLN A 199 18.00 -13.66 10.89
C GLN A 199 16.63 -13.48 11.52
N THR A 200 15.71 -12.83 10.79
CA THR A 200 14.34 -12.61 11.25
C THR A 200 13.61 -13.95 11.29
N ASN A 201 13.12 -14.35 12.47
CA ASN A 201 12.29 -15.53 12.60
C ASN A 201 10.81 -15.13 12.56
N SER A 202 10.13 -15.45 11.45
CA SER A 202 8.71 -15.13 11.26
C SER A 202 7.81 -15.75 12.34
N THR A 203 8.20 -16.87 12.94
CA THR A 203 7.38 -17.52 13.98
C THR A 203 7.37 -16.78 15.31
N LEU A 204 8.26 -15.81 15.50
CA LEU A 204 8.29 -14.93 16.68
C LEU A 204 7.59 -13.59 16.41
N LYS A 205 7.05 -13.39 15.21
CA LYS A 205 6.39 -12.16 14.79
C LYS A 205 4.94 -12.14 15.27
N ASP A 206 4.56 -11.06 15.94
CA ASP A 206 3.16 -10.78 16.28
C ASP A 206 2.43 -10.21 15.04
N THR A 207 1.59 -10.98 14.36
CA THR A 207 0.92 -10.52 13.12
C THR A 207 -0.03 -9.32 13.34
N PRO A 208 -0.86 -9.26 14.39
CA PRO A 208 -1.63 -8.05 14.75
C PRO A 208 -0.79 -6.76 14.77
N ASN A 209 0.47 -6.85 15.21
CA ASN A 209 1.38 -5.73 15.25
C ASN A 209 1.68 -5.13 13.85
N ASP A 210 1.56 -5.88 12.75
CA ASP A 210 1.83 -5.33 11.41
C ASP A 210 0.93 -4.13 11.08
N ARG A 211 -0.34 -4.17 11.51
CA ARG A 211 -1.28 -3.06 11.34
C ARG A 211 -0.86 -1.87 12.18
N PHE A 212 -0.54 -2.09 13.45
CA PHE A 212 -0.06 -1.06 14.36
C PHE A 212 1.22 -0.40 13.84
N GLN A 213 2.24 -1.19 13.49
CA GLN A 213 3.49 -0.67 12.92
C GLN A 213 3.25 0.17 11.66
N SER A 214 2.32 -0.25 10.80
CA SER A 214 1.98 0.49 9.59
C SER A 214 1.36 1.85 9.93
N ARG A 215 0.46 1.91 10.91
CA ARG A 215 -0.14 3.15 11.43
C ARG A 215 0.93 4.09 12.00
N VAL A 216 1.83 3.56 12.83
CA VAL A 216 2.96 4.33 13.39
C VAL A 216 3.84 4.89 12.27
N ARG A 217 4.23 4.07 11.28
CA ARG A 217 5.05 4.52 10.15
C ARG A 217 4.36 5.60 9.32
N LEU A 218 3.07 5.44 9.03
CA LEU A 218 2.29 6.44 8.30
C LEU A 218 2.20 7.78 9.05
N PHE A 219 2.03 7.72 10.37
CA PHE A 219 2.08 8.92 11.21
C PHE A 219 3.46 9.60 11.12
N MET A 220 4.54 8.84 11.23
CA MET A 220 5.91 9.40 11.14
C MET A 220 6.21 10.02 9.77
N THR A 221 5.75 9.40 8.67
CA THR A 221 5.95 9.95 7.31
C THR A 221 5.13 11.21 7.04
N GLN A 222 4.12 11.51 7.86
CA GLN A 222 3.37 12.76 7.78
C GLN A 222 4.07 13.92 8.51
N LEU A 223 4.93 13.61 9.49
CA LEU A 223 5.71 14.61 10.22
C LEU A 223 7.08 14.86 9.57
N LEU A 224 7.80 13.79 9.23
CA LEU A 224 9.14 13.85 8.68
C LEU A 224 9.10 14.08 7.17
N ALA A 225 9.88 15.02 6.67
CA ALA A 225 9.95 15.29 5.24
C ALA A 225 10.61 14.12 4.50
N ILE A 226 10.04 13.76 3.33
CA ILE A 226 10.50 12.66 2.47
C ILE A 226 11.96 12.86 2.02
N ASP A 227 12.39 14.11 1.84
CA ASP A 227 13.72 14.49 1.39
C ASP A 227 14.74 14.65 2.54
N ASP A 228 14.30 14.63 3.80
CA ASP A 228 15.21 14.68 4.95
C ASP A 228 15.94 13.34 5.11
N ASN A 229 17.19 13.38 5.59
CA ASN A 229 18.01 12.19 5.84
C ASN A 229 17.38 11.22 6.87
N THR A 230 16.33 11.67 7.55
CA THR A 230 15.55 10.95 8.57
C THR A 230 14.26 10.33 8.04
N GLY A 231 13.70 10.81 6.92
CA GLY A 231 12.38 10.39 6.42
C GLY A 231 12.41 9.15 5.53
N LEU A 232 13.56 8.84 4.94
CA LEU A 232 13.78 7.66 4.10
C LEU A 232 15.10 7.00 4.47
N ASN A 233 15.03 5.71 4.82
CA ASN A 233 16.23 4.92 4.98
C ASN A 233 16.91 4.78 3.62
N LYS A 234 18.00 5.53 3.39
CA LYS A 234 18.76 5.48 2.14
C LYS A 234 19.50 4.15 1.94
N TYR A 235 19.42 3.26 2.93
CA TYR A 235 20.05 1.96 2.94
C TYR A 235 19.02 0.85 2.68
N PHE A 236 19.38 -0.09 1.80
CA PHE A 236 18.57 -1.28 1.52
C PHE A 236 18.37 -2.10 2.79
N HIS A 237 17.14 -2.18 3.27
CA HIS A 237 16.77 -3.18 4.26
C HIS A 237 16.68 -4.55 3.61
N ILE A 238 17.51 -5.47 4.08
CA ILE A 238 17.42 -6.87 3.72
C ILE A 238 16.45 -7.53 4.69
N ARG A 239 15.39 -8.19 4.19
CA ARG A 239 14.43 -8.92 5.02
C ARG A 239 15.15 -9.94 5.93
N ASN A 240 16.18 -10.59 5.37
CA ASN A 240 17.07 -11.56 6.03
C ASN A 240 16.33 -12.55 6.92
N SER A 241 15.18 -13.05 6.45
CA SER A 241 14.35 -13.99 7.20
C SER A 241 14.81 -15.43 7.00
N VAL A 242 14.64 -16.24 8.06
CA VAL A 242 14.85 -17.69 7.98
C VAL A 242 13.91 -18.26 6.92
N PRO A 243 14.42 -18.92 5.87
CA PRO A 243 13.55 -19.50 4.84
C PRO A 243 12.75 -20.67 5.42
N PRO A 244 11.50 -20.89 4.96
CA PRO A 244 10.75 -22.06 5.33
C PRO A 244 11.49 -23.35 4.93
N HIS A 245 11.43 -24.38 5.79
CA HIS A 245 12.06 -25.66 5.53
C HIS A 245 11.10 -26.82 5.84
N ILE A 246 10.85 -27.64 4.80
CA ILE A 246 10.07 -28.87 4.82
C ILE A 246 10.91 -29.94 4.14
N GLU A 247 10.98 -31.13 4.71
CA GLU A 247 11.61 -32.27 4.06
C GLU A 247 10.66 -32.84 3.00
N THR A 248 11.06 -32.78 1.74
CA THR A 248 10.24 -33.29 0.63
C THR A 248 11.11 -33.98 -0.42
N LYS A 249 10.55 -35.03 -1.02
CA LYS A 249 11.11 -35.72 -2.20
C LYS A 249 10.73 -35.04 -3.51
N ASP A 250 9.75 -34.13 -3.47
CA ASP A 250 9.36 -33.33 -4.63
C ASP A 250 10.43 -32.29 -4.96
N VAL A 251 11.06 -32.45 -6.13
CA VAL A 251 12.14 -31.58 -6.60
C VAL A 251 11.65 -30.16 -6.85
N PHE A 252 10.43 -29.98 -7.38
CA PHE A 252 9.88 -28.65 -7.64
C PHE A 252 9.65 -27.89 -6.35
N LEU A 253 8.94 -28.50 -5.40
CA LEU A 253 8.67 -27.86 -4.11
C LEU A 253 9.97 -27.60 -3.32
N SER A 254 10.93 -28.53 -3.38
CA SER A 254 12.25 -28.34 -2.78
C SER A 254 12.98 -27.14 -3.40
N ASP A 255 12.93 -26.98 -4.72
CA ASP A 255 13.51 -25.82 -5.40
C ASP A 255 12.77 -24.53 -5.02
N VAL A 256 11.43 -24.52 -4.98
CA VAL A 256 10.62 -23.37 -4.55
C VAL A 256 10.99 -22.91 -3.14
N LEU A 257 11.16 -23.84 -2.19
CA LEU A 257 11.58 -23.52 -0.82
C LEU A 257 13.02 -22.98 -0.78
N GLN A 258 13.92 -23.51 -1.62
CA GLN A 258 15.31 -23.09 -1.63
C GLN A 258 15.53 -21.72 -2.28
N ILE A 259 14.80 -21.38 -3.34
CA ILE A 259 14.91 -20.05 -3.97
C ILE A 259 14.39 -18.92 -3.06
N GLN A 260 13.61 -19.22 -2.02
CA GLN A 260 13.25 -18.22 -0.99
C GLN A 260 14.50 -17.59 -0.33
N LYS A 261 15.62 -18.32 -0.26
CA LYS A 261 16.89 -17.78 0.27
C LYS A 261 17.38 -16.56 -0.52
N ILE A 262 17.29 -16.62 -1.85
CA ILE A 262 17.74 -15.54 -2.72
C ILE A 262 16.74 -14.38 -2.75
N PHE A 263 15.44 -14.65 -2.62
CA PHE A 263 14.43 -13.60 -2.44
C PHE A 263 14.60 -12.85 -1.11
N ASN A 264 14.99 -13.54 -0.04
CA ASN A 264 15.18 -12.93 1.27
C ASN A 264 16.48 -12.13 1.40
N ASN A 265 17.54 -12.51 0.66
CA ASN A 265 18.84 -11.83 0.70
C ASN A 265 19.56 -11.87 -0.67
N PRO A 266 19.12 -11.05 -1.65
CA PRO A 266 19.72 -11.05 -2.99
C PRO A 266 21.15 -10.49 -2.99
N LEU A 267 21.47 -9.56 -2.09
CA LEU A 267 22.79 -8.93 -1.98
C LEU A 267 23.89 -9.91 -1.57
N PHE A 268 23.58 -10.91 -0.74
CA PHE A 268 24.53 -11.96 -0.36
C PHE A 268 25.15 -12.63 -1.59
N TYR A 269 24.37 -12.87 -2.63
CA TYR A 269 24.81 -13.58 -3.83
C TYR A 269 25.57 -12.71 -4.84
N LEU A 270 25.64 -11.38 -4.64
CA LEU A 270 26.49 -10.50 -5.46
C LEU A 270 27.99 -10.63 -5.11
N LYS A 271 28.31 -11.13 -3.92
CA LYS A 271 29.70 -11.26 -3.47
C LYS A 271 30.43 -12.30 -4.31
N LYS A 272 31.67 -11.99 -4.72
CA LYS A 272 32.51 -12.89 -5.55
C LYS A 272 32.60 -14.32 -5.01
N ASN A 273 32.73 -14.46 -3.69
CA ASN A 273 32.83 -15.76 -3.00
C ASN A 273 31.57 -16.64 -3.15
N ASN A 274 30.43 -16.04 -3.46
CA ASN A 274 29.13 -16.72 -3.54
C ASN A 274 28.69 -17.03 -4.98
N THR A 275 29.57 -16.86 -5.97
CA THR A 275 29.25 -17.09 -7.39
C THR A 275 28.76 -18.52 -7.66
N VAL A 276 29.35 -19.52 -7.02
CA VAL A 276 28.95 -20.93 -7.17
C VAL A 276 27.53 -21.16 -6.63
N GLU A 277 27.21 -20.58 -5.48
CA GLU A 277 25.88 -20.64 -4.88
C GLU A 277 24.85 -19.89 -5.73
N LEU A 278 25.20 -18.71 -6.28
CA LEU A 278 24.36 -17.96 -7.22
C LEU A 278 24.02 -18.79 -8.46
N ASN A 279 25.01 -19.48 -9.06
CA ASN A 279 24.76 -20.35 -10.21
C ASN A 279 23.77 -21.47 -9.84
N LYS A 280 23.98 -22.18 -8.71
CA LYS A 280 23.06 -23.22 -8.24
C LYS A 280 21.65 -22.69 -8.01
N MET A 281 21.49 -21.50 -7.43
CA MET A 281 20.17 -20.90 -7.22
C MET A 281 19.53 -20.50 -8.54
N THR A 282 20.31 -19.95 -9.47
CA THR A 282 19.82 -19.57 -10.80
C THR A 282 19.31 -20.77 -11.60
N GLU A 283 19.97 -21.92 -11.51
CA GLU A 283 19.47 -23.17 -12.08
C GLU A 283 18.09 -23.55 -11.54
N LYS A 284 17.91 -23.47 -10.21
CA LYS A 284 16.63 -23.76 -9.56
C LYS A 284 15.55 -22.78 -9.95
N ILE A 285 15.87 -21.49 -9.97
CA ILE A 285 14.96 -20.43 -10.44
C ILE A 285 14.49 -20.72 -11.85
N TYR A 286 15.40 -21.09 -12.75
CA TYR A 286 15.05 -21.38 -14.15
C TYR A 286 14.12 -22.60 -14.27
N ARG A 287 14.35 -23.66 -13.49
CA ARG A 287 13.44 -24.82 -13.42
C ARG A 287 12.06 -24.45 -12.88
N VAL A 288 12.02 -23.73 -11.77
CA VAL A 288 10.78 -23.27 -11.13
C VAL A 288 10.01 -22.35 -12.07
N TYR A 289 10.67 -21.39 -12.72
CA TYR A 289 10.11 -20.52 -13.75
C TYR A 289 9.42 -21.32 -14.86
N GLY A 290 10.12 -22.31 -15.45
CA GLY A 290 9.57 -23.12 -16.52
C GLY A 290 8.31 -23.88 -16.12
N GLN A 291 8.31 -24.50 -14.93
CA GLN A 291 7.15 -25.24 -14.43
C GLN A 291 5.97 -24.30 -14.11
N LEU A 292 6.22 -23.15 -13.48
CA LEU A 292 5.17 -22.17 -13.18
C LEU A 292 4.50 -21.61 -14.44
N VAL A 293 5.30 -21.31 -15.47
CA VAL A 293 4.79 -20.84 -16.78
C VAL A 293 3.91 -21.90 -17.43
N GLU A 294 4.35 -23.16 -17.42
CA GLU A 294 3.61 -24.27 -18.01
C GLU A 294 2.27 -24.50 -17.29
N GLU A 295 2.28 -24.55 -15.96
CA GLU A 295 1.07 -24.72 -15.15
C GLU A 295 0.09 -23.56 -15.31
N GLU A 296 0.59 -22.32 -15.34
CA GLU A 296 -0.27 -21.15 -15.53
C GLU A 296 -0.85 -21.10 -16.94
N SER A 297 -0.09 -21.45 -17.97
CA SER A 297 -0.59 -21.54 -19.34
C SER A 297 -1.71 -22.58 -19.44
N ARG A 298 -1.49 -23.79 -18.90
CA ARG A 298 -2.53 -24.85 -18.83
C ARG A 298 -3.76 -24.42 -18.03
N PHE A 299 -3.57 -23.67 -16.95
CA PHE A 299 -4.69 -23.13 -16.17
C PHE A 299 -5.51 -22.12 -16.98
N ARG A 300 -4.86 -21.23 -17.73
CA ARG A 300 -5.52 -20.20 -18.55
C ARG A 300 -6.20 -20.73 -19.79
N GLU A 301 -5.69 -21.80 -20.38
CA GLU A 301 -6.41 -22.54 -21.42
C GLU A 301 -7.78 -23.04 -20.94
N LYS A 302 -7.88 -23.47 -19.67
CA LYS A 302 -9.13 -23.93 -19.05
C LYS A 302 -9.97 -22.79 -18.48
N HIS A 303 -9.33 -21.72 -18.03
CA HIS A 303 -9.94 -20.58 -17.36
C HIS A 303 -9.48 -19.25 -18.00
N PRO A 304 -9.93 -18.95 -19.23
CA PRO A 304 -9.56 -17.72 -19.91
C PRO A 304 -10.08 -16.52 -19.12
N PHE A 305 -9.32 -15.42 -19.13
CA PHE A 305 -9.77 -14.20 -18.47
C PHE A 305 -11.06 -13.67 -19.13
N PRO A 306 -11.97 -13.08 -18.34
CA PRO A 306 -13.04 -12.27 -18.90
C PRO A 306 -12.44 -11.16 -19.78
N GLU A 307 -13.13 -10.80 -20.87
CA GLU A 307 -12.69 -9.72 -21.75
C GLU A 307 -12.29 -8.48 -20.92
N GLN A 308 -11.14 -7.86 -21.25
CA GLN A 308 -10.56 -6.73 -20.50
C GLN A 308 -11.53 -5.53 -20.35
N PHE A 309 -12.55 -5.46 -21.21
CA PHE A 309 -13.58 -4.41 -21.21
C PHE A 309 -14.93 -4.88 -20.64
N LEU A 310 -14.99 -6.09 -20.07
CA LEU A 310 -16.20 -6.62 -19.45
C LEU A 310 -16.46 -5.88 -18.14
N MET A 311 -17.41 -4.95 -18.16
CA MET A 311 -17.92 -4.34 -16.95
C MET A 311 -18.69 -5.41 -16.15
N VAL A 312 -18.07 -5.92 -15.09
CA VAL A 312 -18.74 -6.80 -14.13
C VAL A 312 -19.86 -6.01 -13.46
N LYS A 313 -21.07 -6.57 -13.42
CA LYS A 313 -22.19 -5.92 -12.74
C LYS A 313 -21.85 -5.68 -11.27
N PRO A 314 -22.21 -4.51 -10.71
CA PRO A 314 -22.03 -4.27 -9.29
C PRO A 314 -22.73 -5.36 -8.47
N LYS A 315 -22.02 -5.90 -7.48
CA LYS A 315 -22.58 -6.85 -6.48
C LYS A 315 -23.82 -6.25 -5.82
N SER A 316 -24.80 -7.10 -5.49
CA SER A 316 -26.00 -6.67 -4.77
C SER A 316 -25.64 -6.08 -3.41
N GLU A 317 -26.49 -5.21 -2.86
CA GLU A 317 -26.28 -4.64 -1.52
C GLU A 317 -26.14 -5.72 -0.44
N SER A 318 -26.95 -6.78 -0.53
CA SER A 318 -26.88 -7.94 0.36
C SER A 318 -25.53 -8.65 0.29
N GLU A 319 -24.98 -8.83 -0.91
CA GLU A 319 -23.67 -9.45 -1.09
C GLU A 319 -22.56 -8.51 -0.60
N ARG A 320 -22.68 -7.20 -0.83
CA ARG A 320 -21.72 -6.21 -0.32
C ARG A 320 -21.67 -6.21 1.20
N GLU A 321 -22.84 -6.22 1.87
CA GLU A 321 -22.91 -6.24 3.33
C GLU A 321 -22.39 -7.56 3.91
N TYR A 322 -22.74 -8.70 3.31
CA TYR A 322 -22.17 -10.00 3.68
C TYR A 322 -20.64 -10.00 3.56
N LEU A 323 -20.10 -9.50 2.44
CA LEU A 323 -18.66 -9.45 2.22
C LEU A 323 -17.99 -8.48 3.21
N ARG A 324 -18.60 -7.33 3.50
CA ARG A 324 -18.13 -6.39 4.51
C ARG A 324 -17.98 -7.09 5.86
N GLN A 325 -19.05 -7.70 6.37
CA GLN A 325 -19.01 -8.43 7.65
C GLN A 325 -18.00 -9.57 7.65
N LYS A 326 -17.89 -10.31 6.54
CA LYS A 326 -16.92 -11.41 6.39
C LYS A 326 -15.47 -10.93 6.44
N TYR A 327 -15.15 -9.81 5.78
CA TYR A 327 -13.78 -9.30 5.70
C TYR A 327 -13.40 -8.45 6.91
N THR A 328 -14.35 -7.79 7.59
CA THR A 328 -14.08 -7.06 8.85
C THR A 328 -13.57 -7.99 9.95
N LYS A 329 -14.02 -9.25 9.98
CA LYS A 329 -13.59 -10.25 10.97
C LYS A 329 -12.35 -11.05 10.57
N ARG A 330 -11.88 -10.90 9.32
CA ARG A 330 -10.79 -11.73 8.81
C ARG A 330 -9.46 -11.10 9.19
N VAL A 331 -8.73 -11.76 10.08
CA VAL A 331 -7.32 -11.43 10.34
C VAL A 331 -6.54 -11.72 9.06
N TYR A 332 -5.91 -10.69 8.50
CA TYR A 332 -5.01 -10.84 7.36
C TYR A 332 -3.62 -11.19 7.89
N THR A 333 -3.13 -12.37 7.50
CA THR A 333 -1.79 -12.83 7.83
C THR A 333 -0.98 -12.90 6.53
N PRO A 334 -0.02 -11.99 6.31
CA PRO A 334 0.76 -11.94 5.06
C PRO A 334 1.76 -13.10 4.94
N GLU A 335 2.12 -13.74 6.05
CA GLU A 335 3.15 -14.78 6.10
C GLU A 335 2.52 -16.18 6.08
N PRO A 336 3.03 -17.12 5.26
CA PRO A 336 2.62 -18.52 5.35
C PRO A 336 3.26 -19.13 6.60
N TYR A 337 2.51 -19.16 7.70
CA TYR A 337 2.91 -19.86 8.91
C TYR A 337 2.86 -21.37 8.67
N LEU A 338 4.04 -21.99 8.65
CA LEU A 338 4.18 -23.44 8.59
C LEU A 338 4.10 -24.01 10.00
N GLU A 339 3.23 -25.00 10.21
CA GLU A 339 2.99 -25.63 11.51
C GLU A 339 4.29 -26.22 12.09
N SER A 340 5.09 -26.87 11.24
CA SER A 340 6.38 -27.45 11.64
C SER A 340 7.40 -26.41 12.12
N SER A 341 7.17 -25.12 11.86
CA SER A 341 8.10 -24.05 12.27
C SER A 341 7.89 -23.58 13.71
N PHE A 342 6.76 -23.94 14.34
CA PHE A 342 6.49 -23.66 15.76
C PHE A 342 6.98 -24.77 16.69
N GLN A 343 7.35 -25.93 16.14
CA GLN A 343 7.85 -27.05 16.93
C GLN A 343 9.32 -26.84 17.32
N LYS A 344 9.62 -26.99 18.61
CA LYS A 344 10.99 -26.97 19.13
C LYS A 344 11.61 -28.36 18.99
N GLY A 345 12.80 -28.45 18.40
CA GLY A 345 13.54 -29.72 18.25
C GLY A 345 13.25 -30.45 16.93
N SER A 346 13.18 -31.79 16.97
CA SER A 346 12.86 -32.60 15.79
C SER A 346 11.41 -32.37 15.38
N LYS A 347 11.22 -31.83 14.17
CA LYS A 347 9.92 -31.60 13.57
C LYS A 347 9.19 -32.92 13.33
N SER A 348 7.92 -33.01 13.70
CA SER A 348 7.09 -34.19 13.45
C SER A 348 6.82 -34.37 11.95
N ASN A 349 6.97 -35.60 11.46
CA ASN A 349 6.64 -35.97 10.08
C ASN A 349 5.19 -35.61 9.71
N GLU A 350 4.26 -35.65 10.66
CA GLU A 350 2.86 -35.30 10.42
C GLU A 350 2.71 -33.81 10.09
N SER A 351 3.32 -32.93 10.89
CA SER A 351 3.30 -31.48 10.66
C SER A 351 4.01 -31.08 9.37
N GLN A 352 5.13 -31.73 9.03
CA GLN A 352 5.81 -31.51 7.76
C GLN A 352 4.97 -31.95 6.56
N ASN A 353 4.22 -33.05 6.68
CA ASN A 353 3.30 -33.51 5.63
C ASN A 353 2.08 -32.59 5.50
N ALA A 354 1.58 -32.04 6.60
CA ALA A 354 0.53 -31.02 6.58
C ALA A 354 1.01 -29.75 5.85
N ASP A 355 2.20 -29.26 6.20
CA ASP A 355 2.84 -28.11 5.55
C ASP A 355 3.10 -28.35 4.06
N TYR A 356 3.55 -29.56 3.70
CA TYR A 356 3.71 -29.99 2.31
C TYR A 356 2.41 -29.87 1.53
N LYS A 357 1.32 -30.46 2.05
CA LYS A 357 -0.01 -30.41 1.40
C LYS A 357 -0.52 -28.98 1.29
N PHE A 358 -0.31 -28.17 2.33
CA PHE A 358 -0.69 -26.77 2.34
C PHE A 358 0.03 -25.99 1.24
N LEU A 359 1.36 -26.06 1.16
CA LEU A 359 2.12 -25.33 0.14
C LEU A 359 1.84 -25.82 -1.27
N TYR A 360 1.69 -27.13 -1.45
CA TYR A 360 1.32 -27.71 -2.74
C TYR A 360 -0.03 -27.14 -3.22
N HIS A 361 -1.04 -27.12 -2.34
CA HIS A 361 -2.33 -26.52 -2.65
C HIS A 361 -2.25 -25.01 -2.92
N GLN A 362 -1.39 -24.27 -2.21
CA GLN A 362 -1.17 -22.85 -2.51
C GLN A 362 -0.62 -22.65 -3.94
N LEU A 363 0.30 -23.51 -4.39
CA LEU A 363 0.86 -23.44 -5.75
C LEU A 363 -0.16 -23.81 -6.85
N GLU A 364 -1.24 -24.51 -6.52
CA GLU A 364 -2.38 -24.72 -7.45
C GLU A 364 -3.15 -23.42 -7.74
N LEU A 365 -3.03 -22.41 -6.88
CA LEU A 365 -3.68 -21.12 -7.07
C LEU A 365 -2.90 -20.25 -8.07
N SER A 366 -3.58 -19.84 -9.15
CA SER A 366 -2.99 -18.95 -10.18
C SER A 366 -2.37 -17.67 -9.61
N LYS A 367 -3.02 -17.05 -8.62
CA LYS A 367 -2.49 -15.84 -7.96
C LYS A 367 -1.12 -16.06 -7.33
N VAL A 368 -0.91 -17.22 -6.71
CA VAL A 368 0.37 -17.58 -6.06
C VAL A 368 1.42 -17.83 -7.13
N ARG A 369 1.10 -18.58 -8.19
CA ARG A 369 2.04 -18.79 -9.31
C ARG A 369 2.47 -17.47 -9.97
N VAL A 370 1.51 -16.60 -10.27
CA VAL A 370 1.79 -15.27 -10.85
C VAL A 370 2.65 -14.41 -9.91
N GLN A 371 2.42 -14.48 -8.59
CA GLN A 371 3.26 -13.81 -7.60
C GLN A 371 4.70 -14.33 -7.63
N TYR A 372 4.92 -15.64 -7.71
CA TYR A 372 6.26 -16.20 -7.87
C TYR A 372 6.94 -15.78 -9.17
N LEU A 373 6.20 -15.76 -10.29
CA LEU A 373 6.72 -15.28 -11.58
C LEU A 373 7.14 -13.81 -11.49
N LEU A 374 6.35 -12.96 -10.82
CA LEU A 374 6.68 -11.56 -10.56
C LEU A 374 7.95 -11.43 -9.70
N MET A 375 8.07 -12.20 -8.62
CA MET A 375 9.27 -12.21 -7.77
C MET A 375 10.53 -12.63 -8.55
N ILE A 376 10.42 -13.66 -9.39
CA ILE A 376 11.50 -14.13 -10.28
C ILE A 376 11.89 -13.03 -11.29
N TYR A 377 10.91 -12.31 -11.86
CA TYR A 377 11.15 -11.20 -12.77
C TYR A 377 11.93 -10.08 -12.09
N ILE A 378 11.44 -9.59 -10.94
CA ILE A 378 12.07 -8.51 -10.18
C ILE A 378 13.51 -8.89 -9.81
N LEU A 379 13.73 -10.12 -9.36
CA LEU A 379 15.06 -10.62 -9.04
C LEU A 379 15.99 -10.67 -10.27
N SER A 380 15.46 -11.08 -11.42
CA SER A 380 16.22 -11.13 -12.68
C SER A 380 16.62 -9.72 -13.14
N VAL A 381 15.69 -8.76 -13.09
CA VAL A 381 15.95 -7.35 -13.37
C VAL A 381 17.03 -6.82 -12.43
N PHE A 382 16.88 -7.06 -11.12
CA PHE A 382 17.85 -6.64 -10.11
C PHE A 382 19.27 -7.10 -10.44
N TYR A 383 19.52 -8.38 -10.68
CA TYR A 383 20.87 -8.87 -10.98
C TYR A 383 21.45 -8.30 -12.29
N ILE A 384 20.62 -8.09 -13.31
CA ILE A 384 21.05 -7.52 -14.58
C ILE A 384 21.47 -6.06 -14.40
N GLU A 385 20.66 -5.27 -13.69
CA GLU A 385 20.99 -3.87 -13.41
C GLU A 385 22.22 -3.73 -12.48
N MET A 386 22.52 -4.75 -11.66
CA MET A 386 23.73 -4.80 -10.83
C MET A 386 25.02 -5.19 -11.60
N THR A 387 24.97 -5.37 -12.93
CA THR A 387 26.18 -5.64 -13.73
C THR A 387 27.02 -4.37 -13.94
N PRO A 388 28.36 -4.48 -14.12
CA PRO A 388 29.23 -3.30 -14.25
C PRO A 388 28.84 -2.36 -15.40
N ASN A 389 28.40 -2.92 -16.53
CA ASN A 389 27.99 -2.14 -17.70
C ASN A 389 26.72 -1.33 -17.41
N HIS A 390 25.69 -1.96 -16.84
CA HIS A 390 24.44 -1.27 -16.50
C HIS A 390 24.66 -0.22 -15.42
N LYS A 391 25.48 -0.50 -14.40
CA LYS A 391 25.83 0.49 -13.36
C LYS A 391 26.49 1.73 -13.95
N THR A 392 27.49 1.56 -14.82
CA THR A 392 28.21 2.69 -15.43
C THR A 392 27.32 3.48 -16.38
N GLU A 393 26.51 2.79 -17.18
CA GLU A 393 25.51 3.43 -18.05
C GLU A 393 24.46 4.20 -17.24
N PHE A 394 23.96 3.63 -16.14
CA PHE A 394 22.99 4.27 -15.27
C PHE A 394 23.53 5.56 -14.66
N ILE A 395 24.74 5.53 -14.06
CA ILE A 395 25.40 6.71 -13.49
C ILE A 395 25.61 7.81 -14.54
N LYS A 396 26.00 7.42 -15.76
CA LYS A 396 26.13 8.34 -16.90
C LYS A 396 24.78 8.96 -17.28
N THR A 397 23.72 8.17 -17.32
CA THR A 397 22.38 8.57 -17.76
C THR A 397 21.72 9.55 -16.78
N ILE A 398 21.94 9.36 -15.49
CA ILE A 398 21.39 10.25 -14.46
C ILE A 398 22.13 11.59 -14.34
N GLY A 399 23.25 11.78 -15.07
CA GLY A 399 24.04 13.02 -15.01
C GLY A 399 24.80 13.22 -13.71
N ALA A 400 25.01 12.14 -12.94
CA ALA A 400 25.72 12.22 -11.67
C ALA A 400 27.21 12.58 -11.87
N PRO A 401 27.83 13.28 -10.89
CA PRO A 401 29.26 13.52 -10.90
C PRO A 401 30.06 12.21 -11.08
N ILE A 402 31.22 12.28 -11.72
CA ILE A 402 32.10 11.12 -11.98
C ILE A 402 32.51 10.39 -10.68
N THR A 403 32.47 11.09 -9.55
CA THR A 403 32.80 10.56 -8.22
C THR A 403 31.63 9.80 -7.56
N THR A 404 30.41 9.89 -8.08
CA THR A 404 29.24 9.21 -7.51
C THR A 404 29.35 7.71 -7.70
N LYS A 405 29.44 6.98 -6.60
CA LYS A 405 29.42 5.51 -6.60
C LYS A 405 27.99 5.00 -6.71
N HIS A 406 27.83 3.85 -7.37
CA HIS A 406 26.58 3.10 -7.32
C HIS A 406 26.31 2.58 -5.89
N ILE A 407 25.05 2.26 -5.57
CA ILE A 407 24.64 1.86 -4.22
C ILE A 407 25.36 0.59 -3.72
N THR A 408 25.83 -0.24 -4.65
CA THR A 408 26.58 -1.47 -4.37
C THR A 408 27.80 -1.57 -5.29
N GLU A 409 28.96 -1.93 -4.73
CA GLU A 409 30.17 -2.20 -5.51
C GLU A 409 30.18 -3.66 -6.05
N ASP A 410 29.59 -4.59 -5.31
CA ASP A 410 29.50 -6.01 -5.68
C ASP A 410 28.68 -6.24 -6.97
N SER A 411 29.10 -7.20 -7.78
CA SER A 411 28.48 -7.51 -9.08
C SER A 411 28.34 -9.01 -9.27
N PRO A 412 27.27 -9.50 -9.91
CA PRO A 412 27.04 -10.93 -10.08
C PRO A 412 28.08 -11.56 -11.03
N GLY A 413 28.35 -12.85 -10.82
CA GLY A 413 29.18 -13.63 -11.74
C GLY A 413 28.51 -13.83 -13.11
N VAL A 414 29.30 -13.77 -14.19
CA VAL A 414 28.81 -13.75 -15.58
C VAL A 414 28.01 -15.01 -15.96
N SER A 415 28.37 -16.17 -15.41
CA SER A 415 27.74 -17.46 -15.74
C SER A 415 26.25 -17.55 -15.40
N ALA A 416 25.81 -16.88 -14.32
CA ALA A 416 24.41 -16.89 -13.90
C ALA A 416 23.53 -15.96 -14.75
N LEU A 417 24.12 -14.92 -15.37
CA LEU A 417 23.36 -13.84 -15.99
C LEU A 417 22.57 -14.27 -17.22
N ARG A 418 23.07 -15.23 -18.01
CA ARG A 418 22.41 -15.64 -19.26
C ARG A 418 20.95 -16.07 -19.01
N LYS A 419 20.73 -16.95 -18.04
CA LYS A 419 19.39 -17.45 -17.70
C LYS A 419 18.47 -16.36 -17.16
N LEU A 420 19.02 -15.42 -16.38
CA LEU A 420 18.25 -14.29 -15.87
C LEU A 420 17.87 -13.32 -16.99
N ILE A 421 18.73 -13.12 -17.98
CA ILE A 421 18.43 -12.32 -19.19
C ILE A 421 17.33 -12.99 -20.00
N ASP A 422 17.42 -14.31 -20.20
CA ASP A 422 16.39 -15.09 -20.91
C ASP A 422 15.03 -14.91 -20.21
N ILE A 423 14.97 -15.10 -18.89
CA ILE A 423 13.76 -14.88 -18.09
C ILE A 423 13.23 -13.43 -18.23
N LYS A 424 14.09 -12.41 -18.09
CA LYS A 424 13.68 -10.99 -18.19
C LYS A 424 13.04 -10.68 -19.54
N ASN A 425 13.57 -11.24 -20.62
CA ASN A 425 13.10 -10.96 -21.98
C ASN A 425 11.86 -11.79 -22.36
N GLU A 426 11.81 -13.06 -21.96
CA GLU A 426 10.74 -13.99 -22.35
C GLU A 426 9.48 -13.81 -21.50
N LEU A 427 9.61 -13.65 -20.19
CA LEU A 427 8.47 -13.66 -19.27
C LEU A 427 7.38 -12.62 -19.61
N PRO A 428 7.69 -11.35 -19.99
CA PRO A 428 6.66 -10.41 -20.44
C PRO A 428 5.89 -10.89 -21.67
N THR A 429 6.55 -11.59 -22.59
CA THR A 429 5.89 -12.13 -23.80
C THR A 429 4.97 -13.29 -23.47
N VAL A 430 5.41 -14.17 -22.56
CA VAL A 430 4.61 -15.29 -22.04
C VAL A 430 3.39 -14.77 -21.28
N LEU A 431 3.60 -13.80 -20.39
CA LEU A 431 2.52 -13.20 -19.60
C LEU A 431 1.49 -12.48 -20.47
N LYS A 432 1.87 -11.94 -21.63
CA LYS A 432 0.92 -11.33 -22.56
C LYS A 432 -0.18 -12.30 -23.00
N ASN A 433 0.16 -13.58 -23.15
CA ASN A 433 -0.79 -14.63 -23.53
C ASN A 433 -1.64 -15.11 -22.34
N ILE A 434 -1.16 -14.89 -21.11
CA ILE A 434 -1.86 -15.21 -19.86
C ILE A 434 -2.82 -14.06 -19.51
N ASP A 435 -2.30 -12.85 -19.35
CA ASP A 435 -3.00 -11.60 -19.04
C ASP A 435 -2.34 -10.44 -19.79
N PRO A 436 -3.00 -9.84 -20.79
CA PRO A 436 -2.43 -8.73 -21.57
C PRO A 436 -2.05 -7.50 -20.75
N SER A 437 -2.58 -7.33 -19.53
CA SER A 437 -2.29 -6.18 -18.65
C SER A 437 -1.02 -6.36 -17.82
N LEU A 438 -0.66 -7.59 -17.45
CA LEU A 438 0.50 -7.88 -16.59
C LEU A 438 1.85 -7.43 -17.21
N PRO A 439 2.12 -7.61 -18.51
CA PRO A 439 3.37 -7.14 -19.10
C PRO A 439 3.55 -5.61 -18.97
N PHE A 440 2.47 -4.84 -19.09
CA PHE A 440 2.53 -3.39 -18.90
C PHE A 440 2.93 -3.04 -17.46
N LEU A 441 2.37 -3.73 -16.47
CA LEU A 441 2.77 -3.56 -15.07
C LEU A 441 4.27 -3.85 -14.88
N LEU A 442 4.79 -4.95 -15.44
CA LEU A 442 6.21 -5.30 -15.33
C LEU A 442 7.14 -4.27 -15.97
N LEU A 443 6.76 -3.74 -17.14
CA LEU A 443 7.52 -2.73 -17.85
C LEU A 443 7.53 -1.39 -17.08
N HIS A 444 6.37 -0.98 -16.55
CA HIS A 444 6.25 0.24 -15.76
C HIS A 444 7.03 0.15 -14.44
N LEU A 445 6.94 -0.97 -13.71
CA LEU A 445 7.72 -1.18 -12.48
C LEU A 445 9.22 -0.99 -12.72
N GLY A 446 9.75 -1.52 -13.83
CA GLY A 446 11.17 -1.36 -14.16
C GLY A 446 11.58 0.08 -14.50
N ILE A 447 10.66 0.90 -15.02
CA ILE A 447 10.90 2.33 -15.25
C ILE A 447 10.86 3.10 -13.92
N ASP A 448 9.83 2.85 -13.11
CA ASP A 448 9.64 3.52 -11.83
C ASP A 448 10.79 3.24 -10.86
N GLU A 449 11.30 2.00 -10.83
CA GLU A 449 12.50 1.66 -10.05
C GLU A 449 13.75 2.45 -10.47
N LYS A 450 13.94 2.68 -11.79
CA LYS A 450 15.06 3.49 -12.28
C LYS A 450 14.95 4.95 -11.88
N ILE A 451 13.74 5.51 -11.91
CA ILE A 451 13.48 6.87 -11.44
C ILE A 451 13.75 6.96 -9.93
N TRP A 452 13.32 5.96 -9.17
CA TRP A 452 13.58 5.88 -7.74
C TRP A 452 15.07 5.83 -7.42
N TRP A 453 15.86 5.00 -8.12
CA TRP A 453 17.31 4.94 -7.94
C TRP A 453 18.01 6.22 -8.38
N LYS A 454 17.52 6.88 -9.43
CA LYS A 454 18.04 8.18 -9.89
C LYS A 454 17.90 9.21 -8.79
N TRP A 455 16.71 9.29 -8.19
CA TRP A 455 16.47 10.15 -7.05
C TRP A 455 17.39 9.81 -5.87
N LEU A 456 17.51 8.53 -5.50
CA LEU A 456 18.33 8.11 -4.36
C LEU A 456 19.82 8.44 -4.52
N LEU A 457 20.37 8.27 -5.73
CA LEU A 457 21.80 8.45 -6.02
C LEU A 457 22.19 9.90 -6.35
N HIS A 458 21.33 10.63 -7.05
CA HIS A 458 21.64 11.98 -7.55
C HIS A 458 20.86 13.08 -6.84
N GLY A 459 19.68 12.80 -6.30
CA GLY A 459 18.83 13.76 -5.58
C GLY A 459 18.28 14.90 -6.44
N LYS A 460 18.65 14.96 -7.73
CA LYS A 460 18.28 16.03 -8.66
C LYS A 460 17.55 15.53 -9.91
N ASP A 461 16.61 16.33 -10.36
CA ASP A 461 15.84 16.11 -11.58
C ASP A 461 16.69 16.35 -12.85
N GLU A 462 16.09 16.20 -14.03
CA GLU A 462 16.75 16.45 -15.32
C GLU A 462 17.19 17.90 -15.53
N GLN A 463 16.68 18.83 -14.72
CA GLN A 463 16.97 20.26 -14.74
C GLN A 463 17.97 20.65 -13.64
N ASN A 464 18.61 19.68 -12.96
CA ASN A 464 19.51 19.88 -11.83
C ASN A 464 18.88 20.54 -10.58
N LYS A 465 17.55 20.59 -10.49
CA LYS A 465 16.83 20.99 -9.28
C LYS A 465 16.63 19.79 -8.36
N GLY A 466 16.51 20.01 -7.06
CA GLY A 466 16.20 18.91 -6.14
C GLY A 466 14.79 18.37 -6.44
N PHE A 467 14.64 17.04 -6.49
CA PHE A 467 13.40 16.37 -6.91
C PHE A 467 12.14 16.79 -6.12
N PHE A 468 12.29 17.24 -4.87
CA PHE A 468 11.18 17.64 -3.99
C PHE A 468 11.20 19.13 -3.62
N VAL A 469 11.99 19.95 -4.32
CA VAL A 469 12.11 21.39 -4.04
C VAL A 469 10.80 22.12 -4.33
N ASP A 470 10.11 21.74 -5.41
CA ASP A 470 8.81 22.29 -5.78
C ASP A 470 7.67 21.45 -5.17
N LYS A 471 7.42 21.59 -3.86
CA LYS A 471 6.35 20.86 -3.14
C LYS A 471 4.93 21.18 -3.63
N MET A 472 4.77 22.30 -4.33
CA MET A 472 3.53 22.71 -4.97
C MET A 472 3.69 22.56 -6.48
N LEU A 473 3.01 21.59 -7.07
CA LEU A 473 2.82 21.58 -8.52
C LEU A 473 2.08 22.85 -8.91
N SER A 474 2.60 23.60 -9.88
CA SER A 474 1.87 24.77 -10.36
C SER A 474 0.51 24.33 -10.93
N PRO A 475 -0.56 25.13 -10.77
CA PRO A 475 -1.88 24.82 -11.31
C PRO A 475 -1.84 24.52 -12.82
N GLU A 476 -0.91 25.14 -13.53
CA GLU A 476 -0.66 24.95 -14.96
C GLU A 476 -0.15 23.54 -15.27
N VAL A 477 0.78 22.99 -14.48
CA VAL A 477 1.28 21.63 -14.64
C VAL A 477 0.19 20.61 -14.32
N LEU A 478 -0.60 20.84 -13.28
CA LEU A 478 -1.75 20.00 -12.95
C LEU A 478 -2.78 19.99 -14.08
N SER A 479 -3.15 21.17 -14.60
CA SER A 479 -4.07 21.28 -15.74
C SER A 479 -3.50 20.62 -17.01
N GLY A 480 -2.19 20.75 -17.25
CA GLY A 480 -1.53 20.15 -18.40
C GLY A 480 -1.50 18.62 -18.35
N GLN A 481 -1.30 18.05 -17.16
CA GLN A 481 -1.38 16.61 -16.93
C GLN A 481 -2.82 16.09 -17.01
N GLU A 482 -3.79 16.83 -16.46
CA GLU A 482 -5.20 16.50 -16.58
C GLU A 482 -5.65 16.52 -18.05
N ASP A 483 -5.25 17.53 -18.81
CA ASP A 483 -5.47 17.60 -20.27
C ASP A 483 -4.78 16.44 -21.01
N ALA A 484 -3.55 16.08 -20.62
CA ALA A 484 -2.83 14.95 -21.22
C ALA A 484 -3.53 13.61 -20.90
N PHE A 485 -4.03 13.45 -19.68
CA PHE A 485 -4.78 12.28 -19.24
C PHE A 485 -6.12 12.17 -19.99
N GLN A 486 -6.84 13.28 -20.13
CA GLN A 486 -8.06 13.35 -20.94
C GLN A 486 -7.80 13.08 -22.43
N LYS A 487 -6.62 13.44 -22.96
CA LYS A 487 -6.21 13.13 -24.33
C LYS A 487 -5.80 11.68 -24.52
N LEU A 488 -5.21 11.03 -23.51
CA LEU A 488 -4.85 9.60 -23.51
C LEU A 488 -6.09 8.70 -23.49
N TYR A 489 -7.12 9.10 -22.73
CA TYR A 489 -8.42 8.44 -22.69
C TYR A 489 -9.53 9.39 -23.14
N PRO A 490 -9.60 9.73 -24.43
CA PRO A 490 -10.64 10.62 -24.91
C PRO A 490 -11.97 9.93 -24.65
N PHE A 491 -12.81 10.55 -23.82
CA PHE A 491 -14.20 10.13 -23.66
C PHE A 491 -14.78 10.09 -25.07
N LYS A 492 -15.15 8.89 -25.57
CA LYS A 492 -15.66 8.71 -26.94
C LYS A 492 -17.07 9.31 -27.04
N ASN A 493 -17.14 10.64 -27.03
CA ASN A 493 -18.35 11.43 -27.32
C ASN A 493 -18.60 11.54 -28.83
N LYS A 494 -17.79 10.89 -29.68
CA LYS A 494 -18.14 10.70 -31.10
C LYS A 494 -19.41 9.86 -31.14
N ARG A 495 -20.56 10.53 -31.31
CA ARG A 495 -21.84 9.90 -31.63
C ARG A 495 -21.58 8.88 -32.72
N SER A 496 -21.91 7.62 -32.45
CA SER A 496 -21.85 6.59 -33.48
C SER A 496 -22.72 7.04 -34.66
N PHE A 497 -22.32 6.71 -35.89
CA PHE A 497 -23.11 7.02 -37.10
C PHE A 497 -24.54 6.44 -37.02
N ASN A 498 -24.72 5.45 -36.15
CA ASN A 498 -26.01 4.88 -35.79
C ASN A 498 -26.65 5.71 -34.67
N THR A 499 -27.84 6.23 -34.95
CA THR A 499 -28.66 6.98 -34.00
C THR A 499 -29.11 6.11 -32.81
N PHE A 500 -29.11 4.78 -32.97
CA PHE A 500 -29.48 3.81 -31.94
C PHE A 500 -28.37 2.77 -31.70
N VAL A 501 -28.44 2.09 -30.55
CA VAL A 501 -27.44 1.18 -29.97
C VAL A 501 -26.85 0.15 -30.96
N THR A 502 -27.64 -0.30 -31.95
CA THR A 502 -27.15 -1.22 -32.99
C THR A 502 -27.57 -0.75 -34.40
N PRO A 503 -26.82 -1.13 -35.46
CA PRO A 503 -27.19 -0.83 -36.85
C PRO A 503 -28.57 -1.38 -37.23
N GLN A 504 -28.93 -2.56 -36.69
CA GLN A 504 -30.20 -3.23 -36.95
C GLN A 504 -31.39 -2.44 -36.40
N VAL A 505 -31.26 -1.91 -35.17
CA VAL A 505 -32.30 -1.06 -34.56
C VAL A 505 -32.40 0.27 -35.29
N SER A 506 -31.27 0.87 -35.65
CA SER A 506 -31.27 2.11 -36.44
C SER A 506 -31.94 1.95 -37.80
N LYS A 507 -31.73 0.83 -38.49
CA LYS A 507 -32.40 0.51 -39.76
C LYS A 507 -33.92 0.36 -39.60
N LYS A 508 -34.38 -0.32 -38.53
CA LYS A 508 -35.81 -0.49 -38.21
C LYS A 508 -36.51 0.81 -37.79
N MET A 509 -35.78 1.74 -37.18
CA MET A 509 -36.32 3.04 -36.78
C MET A 509 -36.33 4.06 -37.93
N ARG A 510 -35.46 3.90 -38.94
CA ARG A 510 -35.45 4.72 -40.16
C ARG A 510 -36.52 4.34 -41.18
N THR A 511 -37.11 3.16 -41.08
CA THR A 511 -38.25 2.79 -41.93
C THR A 511 -39.39 3.77 -41.70
N GLY A 512 -39.74 4.55 -42.73
CA GLY A 512 -40.86 5.49 -42.67
C GLY A 512 -42.13 4.77 -42.22
N ARG A 513 -42.89 5.40 -41.32
CA ARG A 513 -44.19 4.90 -40.87
C ARG A 513 -45.21 5.98 -41.13
N GLY A 514 -46.29 5.65 -41.80
CA GLY A 514 -47.35 6.60 -42.10
C GLY A 514 -48.48 5.94 -42.89
N LEU A 515 -49.70 6.47 -42.73
CA LEU A 515 -50.89 6.03 -43.47
C LEU A 515 -50.70 6.09 -45.00
N GLU A 516 -49.83 7.00 -45.46
CA GLU A 516 -49.46 7.13 -46.88
C GLU A 516 -48.75 5.89 -47.43
N GLN A 517 -47.96 5.19 -46.60
CA GLN A 517 -47.26 3.97 -47.02
C GLN A 517 -48.16 2.73 -47.05
N LEU A 518 -49.31 2.76 -46.34
CA LEU A 518 -50.30 1.68 -46.37
C LEU A 518 -51.10 1.63 -47.67
N LYS A 519 -51.12 2.71 -48.46
CA LYS A 519 -51.82 2.79 -49.76
C LYS A 519 -51.15 1.95 -50.87
N GLN A 520 -49.96 1.40 -50.63
CA GLN A 520 -49.26 0.52 -51.57
C GLN A 520 -49.56 -0.98 -51.37
N THR A 521 -50.64 -1.34 -50.67
CA THR A 521 -51.14 -2.72 -50.75
C THR A 521 -51.77 -2.93 -52.13
N ALA A 522 -50.98 -3.47 -53.05
CA ALA A 522 -51.34 -3.77 -54.43
C ALA A 522 -52.77 -4.33 -54.54
N GLN A 523 -53.70 -3.51 -55.03
CA GLN A 523 -54.85 -4.02 -55.75
C GLN A 523 -54.29 -4.70 -56.99
N VAL A 524 -54.13 -6.02 -56.91
CA VAL A 524 -53.85 -6.85 -58.09
C VAL A 524 -55.02 -6.65 -59.04
N ASP A 525 -54.70 -6.11 -60.21
CA ASP A 525 -55.62 -5.90 -61.31
C ASP A 525 -56.04 -7.26 -61.86
N ILE A 526 -57.34 -7.53 -61.86
CA ILE A 526 -57.90 -8.84 -62.24
C ILE A 526 -57.71 -9.06 -63.73
N ASP A 527 -57.82 -8.01 -64.53
CA ASP A 527 -57.73 -8.10 -65.99
C ASP A 527 -56.30 -8.46 -66.40
N LYS A 528 -55.32 -7.82 -65.77
CA LYS A 528 -53.91 -8.15 -65.95
C LYS A 528 -53.57 -9.57 -65.50
N ALA A 529 -54.16 -10.05 -64.41
CA ALA A 529 -53.96 -11.41 -63.92
C ALA A 529 -54.62 -12.47 -64.82
N MET A 530 -55.73 -12.13 -65.50
CA MET A 530 -56.34 -12.99 -66.52
C MET A 530 -55.46 -13.06 -67.78
N GLU A 531 -54.95 -11.91 -68.23
CA GLU A 531 -54.09 -11.80 -69.41
C GLU A 531 -52.77 -12.58 -69.22
N GLU A 532 -52.17 -12.50 -68.02
CA GLU A 532 -51.01 -13.31 -67.64
C GLU A 532 -51.32 -14.81 -67.64
N LEU A 533 -52.53 -15.21 -67.22
CA LEU A 533 -52.94 -16.61 -67.17
C LEU A 533 -53.20 -17.17 -68.58
N GLU A 534 -53.85 -16.40 -69.45
CA GLU A 534 -54.03 -16.73 -70.86
C GLU A 534 -52.69 -16.86 -71.61
N GLY A 535 -51.74 -15.97 -71.33
CA GLY A 535 -50.39 -16.04 -71.87
C GLY A 535 -49.63 -17.31 -71.43
N VAL A 536 -49.80 -17.73 -70.17
CA VAL A 536 -49.25 -19.00 -69.66
C VAL A 536 -49.96 -20.19 -70.29
N GLU A 537 -51.27 -20.14 -70.50
CA GLU A 537 -52.00 -21.21 -71.20
C GLU A 537 -51.60 -21.35 -72.67
N GLY A 538 -51.30 -20.25 -73.35
CA GLY A 538 -50.74 -20.25 -74.71
C GLY A 538 -49.40 -20.97 -74.75
N LYS A 539 -48.47 -20.60 -73.86
CA LYS A 539 -47.14 -21.23 -73.77
C LYS A 539 -47.20 -22.71 -73.40
N LEU A 540 -48.14 -23.10 -72.54
CA LEU A 540 -48.30 -24.51 -72.12
C LEU A 540 -48.85 -25.41 -73.25
N LYS A 541 -49.49 -24.83 -74.27
CA LYS A 541 -49.90 -25.54 -75.50
C LYS A 541 -48.74 -25.73 -76.47
N GLU A 542 -47.76 -24.83 -76.47
CA GLU A 542 -46.57 -24.88 -77.32
C GLU A 542 -45.46 -25.76 -76.71
N GLU A 543 -45.22 -25.64 -75.40
CA GLU A 543 -44.22 -26.42 -74.65
C GLU A 543 -44.78 -26.85 -73.26
N PRO A 544 -45.21 -28.12 -73.10
CA PRO A 544 -45.82 -28.59 -71.87
C PRO A 544 -44.76 -29.02 -70.83
N THR A 545 -44.05 -28.05 -70.26
CA THR A 545 -43.07 -28.26 -69.19
C THR A 545 -43.73 -28.17 -67.80
N ASP A 546 -43.19 -28.90 -66.81
CA ASP A 546 -43.75 -28.91 -65.45
C ASP A 546 -43.65 -27.53 -64.75
N GLU A 547 -42.63 -26.73 -65.06
CA GLU A 547 -42.51 -25.35 -64.57
C GLU A 547 -43.70 -24.47 -65.01
N TRP A 548 -44.19 -24.63 -66.25
CA TRP A 548 -45.34 -23.88 -66.74
C TRP A 548 -46.65 -24.33 -66.07
N LYS A 549 -46.76 -25.60 -65.66
CA LYS A 549 -47.91 -26.11 -64.89
C LYS A 549 -47.94 -25.53 -63.48
N ASP A 550 -46.78 -25.37 -62.83
CA ASP A 550 -46.67 -24.76 -61.51
C ASP A 550 -46.96 -23.26 -61.53
N ILE A 551 -46.48 -22.56 -62.57
CA ILE A 551 -46.82 -21.15 -62.80
C ILE A 551 -48.34 -21.02 -63.04
N LYS A 552 -48.91 -21.88 -63.90
CA LYS A 552 -50.36 -21.90 -64.13
C LYS A 552 -51.14 -22.12 -62.84
N SER A 553 -50.76 -23.11 -62.01
CA SER A 553 -51.47 -23.41 -60.77
C SER A 553 -51.43 -22.24 -59.78
N SER A 554 -50.27 -21.57 -59.66
CA SER A 554 -50.09 -20.38 -58.83
C SER A 554 -50.93 -19.18 -59.30
N HIS A 555 -50.92 -18.87 -60.60
CA HIS A 555 -51.73 -17.79 -61.16
C HIS A 555 -53.23 -18.09 -61.07
N SER A 556 -53.63 -19.34 -61.36
CA SER A 556 -55.01 -19.82 -61.22
C SER A 556 -55.50 -19.68 -59.78
N TRP A 557 -54.68 -20.07 -58.80
CA TRP A 557 -55.04 -20.00 -57.39
C TRP A 557 -55.16 -18.57 -56.89
N LYS A 558 -54.25 -17.67 -57.30
CA LYS A 558 -54.35 -16.23 -57.02
C LYS A 558 -55.65 -15.63 -57.57
N LEU A 559 -56.04 -16.02 -58.78
CA LEU A 559 -57.24 -15.55 -59.46
C LEU A 559 -58.52 -16.09 -58.79
N LEU A 560 -58.55 -17.38 -58.47
CA LEU A 560 -59.65 -18.03 -57.75
C LEU A 560 -59.85 -17.44 -56.35
N ARG A 561 -58.77 -17.18 -55.62
CA ARG A 561 -58.83 -16.55 -54.28
C ARG A 561 -59.47 -15.16 -54.33
N ARG A 562 -59.25 -14.41 -55.40
CA ARG A 562 -59.84 -13.07 -55.61
C ARG A 562 -61.30 -13.14 -56.10
N LYS A 563 -61.62 -14.02 -57.05
CA LYS A 563 -63.00 -14.29 -57.50
C LYS A 563 -63.93 -14.81 -56.40
N ARG A 564 -63.37 -15.29 -55.29
CA ARG A 564 -64.12 -15.75 -54.12
C ARG A 564 -64.42 -14.63 -53.12
N CYS A 565 -63.77 -13.47 -53.27
CA CYS A 565 -63.90 -12.30 -52.39
C CYS A 565 -64.69 -11.14 -53.02
N ASN A 566 -64.81 -11.12 -54.36
CA ASN A 566 -65.86 -10.39 -55.07
C ASN A 566 -67.07 -11.30 -55.25
#